data_AF-A0A0C7L5M3-F1
#
_entry.id   AF-A0A0C7L5M3-F1
#
_cell.length_a   1.000
_cell.length_b   1.000
_cell.length_c   1.000
_cell.angle_alpha   90.00
_cell.angle_beta   90.00
_cell.angle_gamma   90.00
#
_symmetry.space_group_name_H-M   'P 1'
#
loop_
_entity.id
_entity.type
_entity.pdbx_description
1 polymer ?
#
loop_
_entity_poly.entity_id
_entity_poly.type
_entity_poly.pdbx_seq_one_letter_code
_entity_poly.pdbx_strand_id
1 'polypeptide(L)'
;MIKSSNKYTFFLGFLGFQGFKELSGDPLGLVAFCWFAWFSNYWWCKLGKEDECLIQNKQRAGTIALYSGFLLAVTSSFLIRLFTVDLMTLYRMQILTLAVSFAISVNLWGFLTYKFDTRY
;
A
#
# COMPACT_ATOMS: atom_id res chain seq x y z
N MET A 1 22.98 -6.63 0.66
CA MET A 1 23.54 -5.26 0.68
C MET A 1 22.41 -4.29 0.32
N ILE A 2 21.61 -3.85 1.30
CA ILE A 2 20.66 -2.76 1.03
C ILE A 2 21.44 -1.46 1.06
N LYS A 3 21.79 -1.02 -0.15
CA LYS A 3 22.24 0.34 -0.44
C LYS A 3 21.14 1.26 0.10
N SER A 4 21.44 2.04 1.14
CA SER A 4 20.62 3.11 1.74
C SER A 4 19.42 3.47 0.85
N SER A 5 18.21 3.02 1.19
CA SER A 5 17.01 3.41 0.45
C SER A 5 17.01 4.93 0.33
N ASN A 6 17.02 5.45 -0.89
CA ASN A 6 17.16 6.88 -1.13
C ASN A 6 15.96 7.58 -0.47
N LYS A 7 16.24 8.49 0.47
CA LYS A 7 15.21 9.21 1.26
C LYS A 7 14.21 9.95 0.36
N TYR A 8 14.62 10.33 -0.84
CA TYR A 8 13.79 11.04 -1.81
C TYR A 8 12.82 10.14 -2.58
N THR A 9 12.96 8.81 -2.50
CA THR A 9 12.09 7.87 -3.22
C THR A 9 10.64 7.91 -2.74
N PHE A 10 10.41 8.41 -1.51
CA PHE A 10 9.06 8.63 -1.00
C PHE A 10 8.26 9.63 -1.87
N PHE A 11 8.92 10.58 -2.55
CA PHE A 11 8.26 11.56 -3.42
C PHE A 11 7.55 10.92 -4.62
N LEU A 12 7.95 9.71 -5.04
CA LEU A 12 7.23 8.97 -6.07
C LEU A 12 5.78 8.67 -5.66
N GLY A 13 5.48 8.68 -4.36
CA GLY A 13 4.11 8.54 -3.87
C GLY A 13 3.17 9.63 -4.36
N PHE A 14 3.66 10.84 -4.63
CA PHE A 14 2.84 11.92 -5.17
C PHE A 14 2.32 11.64 -6.59
N LEU A 15 2.93 10.71 -7.34
CA LEU A 15 2.37 10.27 -8.62
C LEU A 15 0.99 9.62 -8.46
N GLY A 16 0.66 9.12 -7.26
CA GLY A 16 -0.65 8.55 -6.95
C GLY A 16 -1.81 9.54 -7.09
N PHE A 17 -1.54 10.85 -7.00
CA PHE A 17 -2.57 11.87 -7.22
C PHE A 17 -3.12 11.86 -8.65
N GLN A 18 -2.39 11.29 -9.63
CA GLN A 18 -2.90 11.12 -10.99
C GLN A 18 -4.16 10.23 -11.03
N GLY A 19 -4.32 9.30 -10.07
CA GLY A 19 -5.50 8.42 -9.99
C GLY A 19 -6.81 9.17 -9.79
N PHE A 20 -6.80 10.39 -9.22
CA PHE A 20 -8.02 11.19 -9.05
C PHE A 20 -8.63 11.61 -10.39
N LYS A 21 -7.81 11.84 -11.42
CA LYS A 21 -8.30 12.16 -12.77
C LYS A 21 -9.12 11.00 -13.37
N GLU A 22 -8.77 9.78 -12.99
CA GLU A 22 -9.31 8.55 -13.57
C GLU A 22 -10.57 8.05 -12.85
N LEU A 23 -11.04 8.74 -11.80
CA LEU A 23 -12.32 8.46 -11.13
C LEU A 23 -13.51 8.49 -12.12
N SER A 24 -13.46 9.38 -13.10
CA SER A 24 -14.44 9.46 -14.21
C SER A 24 -13.83 9.05 -15.56
N GLY A 25 -12.54 8.71 -15.59
CA GLY A 25 -11.75 8.42 -16.79
C GLY A 25 -11.67 6.93 -17.11
N ASP A 26 -10.48 6.44 -17.47
CA ASP A 26 -10.25 5.02 -17.73
C ASP A 26 -10.15 4.24 -16.40
N PRO A 27 -10.98 3.19 -16.17
CA PRO A 27 -10.87 2.37 -14.96
C PRO A 27 -9.47 1.83 -14.68
N LEU A 28 -8.70 1.47 -15.71
CA LEU A 28 -7.34 0.97 -15.53
C LEU A 28 -6.39 2.06 -14.99
N GLY A 29 -6.68 3.32 -15.28
CA GLY A 29 -5.96 4.47 -14.75
C GLY A 29 -6.02 4.58 -13.23
N LEU A 30 -7.02 3.98 -12.58
CA LEU A 30 -7.13 3.92 -11.10
C LEU A 30 -5.98 3.11 -10.46
N VAL A 31 -5.27 2.27 -11.21
CA VAL A 31 -4.04 1.61 -10.73
C VAL A 31 -2.97 2.63 -10.33
N ALA A 32 -3.04 3.87 -10.82
CA ALA A 32 -2.13 4.94 -10.38
C ALA A 32 -2.17 5.14 -8.86
N PHE A 33 -3.27 4.84 -8.16
CA PHE A 33 -3.31 4.89 -6.69
C PHE A 33 -2.27 3.98 -6.01
N CYS A 34 -1.79 2.92 -6.67
CA CYS A 34 -0.69 2.09 -6.18
C CYS A 34 0.61 2.87 -5.95
N TRP A 35 0.81 4.00 -6.65
CA TRP A 35 1.99 4.85 -6.42
C TRP A 35 2.07 5.32 -4.97
N PHE A 36 0.94 5.51 -4.26
CA PHE A 36 0.97 5.86 -2.83
C PHE A 36 1.72 4.84 -1.95
N ALA A 37 1.91 3.61 -2.40
CA ALA A 37 2.77 2.62 -1.73
C ALA A 37 4.22 3.12 -1.53
N TRP A 38 4.71 4.01 -2.40
CA TRP A 38 6.06 4.58 -2.31
C TRP A 38 6.27 5.43 -1.06
N PHE A 39 5.21 5.96 -0.43
CA PHE A 39 5.32 6.66 0.85
C PHE A 39 5.89 5.76 1.97
N SER A 40 5.80 4.43 1.84
CA SER A 40 6.44 3.50 2.76
C SER A 40 7.96 3.72 2.88
N ASN A 41 8.61 4.25 1.83
CA ASN A 41 10.04 4.55 1.83
C ASN A 41 10.45 5.57 2.89
N TYR A 42 9.52 6.42 3.33
CA TYR A 42 9.75 7.33 4.45
C TYR A 42 10.14 6.57 5.74
N TRP A 43 9.57 5.37 5.94
CA TRP A 43 9.91 4.51 7.08
C TRP A 43 11.15 3.66 6.77
N TRP A 44 11.21 3.05 5.58
CA TRP A 44 12.32 2.19 5.19
C TRP A 44 13.68 2.90 5.23
N CYS A 45 13.74 4.19 4.89
CA CYS A 45 14.99 4.96 4.90
C CYS A 45 15.51 5.32 6.31
N LYS A 46 14.70 5.08 7.36
CA LYS A 46 15.10 5.29 8.77
C LYS A 46 15.66 4.04 9.42
N LEU A 47 15.50 2.87 8.78
CA LEU A 47 15.99 1.60 9.29
C LEU A 47 17.50 1.49 9.09
N GLY A 48 18.14 0.77 10.02
CA GLY A 48 19.57 0.48 9.97
C GLY A 48 19.95 -0.56 8.92
N LYS A 49 21.16 -1.09 9.04
CA LYS A 49 21.62 -2.22 8.25
C LYS A 49 20.80 -3.46 8.61
N GLU A 50 20.37 -4.24 7.62
CA GLU A 50 19.68 -5.51 7.87
C GLU A 50 20.54 -6.45 8.72
N ASP A 51 20.03 -6.77 9.90
CA ASP A 51 20.46 -7.82 10.80
C ASP A 51 19.33 -8.86 10.99
N GLU A 52 19.57 -9.92 11.76
CA GLU A 52 18.58 -10.99 11.97
C GLU A 52 17.31 -10.46 12.66
N CYS A 53 17.45 -9.50 13.58
CA CYS A 53 16.30 -8.91 14.29
C CYS A 53 15.41 -8.12 13.33
N LEU A 54 16.00 -7.24 12.52
CA LEU A 54 15.27 -6.44 11.53
C LEU A 54 14.59 -7.33 10.48
N ILE A 55 15.22 -8.43 10.07
CA ILE A 55 14.60 -9.40 9.15
C ILE A 55 13.35 -10.02 9.78
N GLN A 56 13.42 -10.48 11.04
CA GLN A 56 12.27 -11.05 11.74
C GLN A 56 11.15 -10.02 11.93
N ASN A 57 11.49 -8.79 12.33
CA ASN A 57 10.55 -7.70 12.50
C ASN A 57 9.85 -7.34 11.17
N LYS A 58 10.61 -7.28 10.07
CA LYS A 58 10.11 -7.04 8.72
C LYS A 58 9.16 -8.13 8.25
N GLN A 59 9.45 -9.39 8.51
CA GLN A 59 8.56 -10.51 8.20
C GLN A 59 7.26 -10.43 9.01
N ARG A 60 7.36 -10.23 10.32
CA ARG A 60 6.18 -10.08 11.20
C ARG A 60 5.30 -8.91 10.77
N ALA A 61 5.91 -7.75 10.49
CA ALA A 61 5.21 -6.57 9.99
C ALA A 61 4.55 -6.83 8.64
N GLY A 62 5.25 -7.52 7.73
CA GLY A 62 4.75 -7.88 6.40
C GLY A 62 3.51 -8.77 6.48
N THR A 63 3.53 -9.80 7.34
CA THR A 63 2.39 -10.69 7.55
C THR A 63 1.16 -9.92 8.03
N ILE A 64 1.31 -9.05 9.05
CA ILE A 64 0.20 -8.25 9.58
C ILE A 64 -0.33 -7.30 8.49
N ALA A 65 0.58 -6.62 7.78
CA ALA A 65 0.22 -5.64 6.77
C ALA A 65 -0.50 -6.27 5.57
N LEU A 66 0.01 -7.37 5.03
CA LEU A 66 -0.62 -8.09 3.91
C LEU A 66 -1.97 -8.69 4.32
N TYR A 67 -2.05 -9.29 5.51
CA TYR A 67 -3.32 -9.83 6.02
C TYR A 67 -4.38 -8.74 6.18
N SER A 68 -4.02 -7.60 6.77
CA SER A 68 -4.95 -6.46 6.91
C SER A 68 -5.39 -5.87 5.56
N GLY A 69 -4.47 -5.75 4.59
CA GLY A 69 -4.78 -5.30 3.24
C GLY A 69 -5.68 -6.27 2.48
N PHE A 70 -5.43 -7.57 2.63
CA PHE A 70 -6.28 -8.62 2.06
C PHE A 70 -7.70 -8.58 2.64
N LEU A 71 -7.82 -8.49 3.96
CA LEU A 71 -9.13 -8.34 4.62
C LEU A 71 -9.85 -7.09 4.09
N LEU A 72 -9.17 -5.94 4.06
CA LEU A 72 -9.74 -4.69 3.57
C LEU A 72 -10.21 -4.81 2.12
N ALA A 73 -9.43 -5.44 1.25
CA ALA A 73 -9.79 -5.66 -0.15
C ALA A 73 -11.04 -6.55 -0.27
N VAL A 74 -11.07 -7.69 0.42
CA VAL A 74 -12.20 -8.65 0.37
C VAL A 74 -13.47 -8.04 0.95
N THR A 75 -13.40 -7.44 2.14
CA THR A 75 -14.57 -6.83 2.78
C THR A 75 -15.12 -5.68 1.94
N SER A 76 -14.25 -4.82 1.39
CA SER A 76 -14.67 -3.72 0.54
C SER A 76 -15.31 -4.22 -0.75
N SER A 77 -14.75 -5.26 -1.37
CA SER A 77 -15.33 -5.89 -2.57
C SER A 77 -16.75 -6.39 -2.32
N PHE A 78 -16.98 -7.03 -1.17
CA PHE A 78 -18.31 -7.49 -0.78
C PHE A 78 -19.26 -6.31 -0.53
N LEU A 79 -18.80 -5.28 0.18
CA LEU A 79 -19.61 -4.08 0.46
C LEU A 79 -20.01 -3.34 -0.81
N ILE A 80 -19.10 -3.17 -1.78
CA ILE A 80 -19.41 -2.49 -3.05
C ILE A 80 -20.56 -3.16 -3.79
N ARG A 81 -20.60 -4.50 -3.79
CA ARG A 81 -21.69 -5.27 -4.41
C ARG A 81 -23.06 -4.99 -3.79
N LEU A 82 -23.12 -4.57 -2.52
CA LEU A 82 -24.38 -4.19 -1.86
C LEU A 82 -24.90 -2.82 -2.34
N PHE A 83 -24.02 -1.95 -2.82
CA PHE A 83 -24.37 -0.58 -3.24
C PHE A 83 -24.64 -0.42 -4.74
N THR A 84 -24.07 -1.29 -5.57
CA THR A 84 -24.27 -1.23 -7.02
C THR A 84 -24.24 -2.61 -7.68
N VAL A 85 -25.10 -2.78 -8.69
CA VAL A 85 -25.15 -3.98 -9.54
C VAL A 85 -24.65 -3.70 -10.96
N ASP A 86 -24.40 -2.44 -11.31
CA ASP A 86 -23.86 -2.05 -12.61
C ASP A 86 -22.43 -2.60 -12.77
N LEU A 87 -22.19 -3.33 -13.85
CA LEU A 87 -20.95 -4.06 -14.06
C LEU A 87 -19.76 -3.13 -14.27
N MET A 88 -19.97 -1.99 -14.94
CA MET A 88 -18.90 -1.03 -15.19
C MET A 88 -18.48 -0.29 -13.91
N THR A 89 -19.46 0.11 -13.11
CA THR A 89 -19.23 0.72 -11.79
C THR A 89 -18.55 -0.27 -10.85
N LEU A 90 -19.01 -1.52 -10.83
CA LEU A 90 -18.41 -2.58 -10.01
C LEU A 90 -16.94 -2.80 -10.39
N TYR A 91 -16.64 -2.90 -11.69
CA TYR A 91 -15.27 -3.05 -12.19
C TYR A 91 -14.35 -1.88 -11.76
N ARG A 92 -14.81 -0.63 -11.93
CA ARG A 92 -14.07 0.57 -11.49
C ARG A 92 -13.77 0.54 -10.00
N MET A 93 -14.80 0.30 -9.19
CA MET A 93 -14.67 0.27 -7.74
C MET A 93 -13.78 -0.88 -7.27
N GLN A 94 -13.78 -2.00 -7.99
CA GLN A 94 -12.90 -3.14 -7.70
C GLN A 94 -11.42 -2.80 -7.94
N ILE A 95 -11.10 -2.14 -9.06
CA ILE A 95 -9.73 -1.69 -9.33
C ILE A 95 -9.28 -0.69 -8.26
N LEU A 96 -10.13 0.30 -7.95
CA LEU A 96 -9.84 1.28 -6.92
C LEU A 96 -9.58 0.61 -5.56
N THR A 97 -10.44 -0.33 -5.18
CA THR A 97 -10.31 -1.10 -3.94
C THR A 97 -8.98 -1.82 -3.88
N LEU A 98 -8.60 -2.53 -4.94
CA LEU A 98 -7.32 -3.25 -4.99
C LEU A 98 -6.13 -2.30 -4.88
N ALA A 99 -6.13 -1.21 -5.66
CA ALA A 99 -5.04 -0.23 -5.68
C ALA A 99 -4.85 0.45 -4.31
N VAL A 100 -5.94 0.88 -3.68
CA VAL A 100 -5.91 1.53 -2.37
C VAL A 100 -5.55 0.53 -1.26
N SER A 101 -6.12 -0.68 -1.28
CA SER A 101 -5.77 -1.73 -0.29
C SER A 101 -4.30 -2.10 -0.34
N PHE A 102 -3.75 -2.23 -1.55
CA PHE A 102 -2.34 -2.46 -1.77
C PHE A 102 -1.49 -1.30 -1.21
N ALA A 103 -1.81 -0.06 -1.56
CA ALA A 103 -1.08 1.11 -1.07
C ALA A 103 -1.10 1.20 0.46
N ILE A 104 -2.26 0.99 1.10
CA ILE A 104 -2.40 0.95 2.56
C ILE A 104 -1.52 -0.14 3.16
N SER A 105 -1.58 -1.36 2.60
CA SER A 105 -0.80 -2.51 3.08
C SER A 105 0.70 -2.23 3.04
N VAL A 106 1.24 -1.75 1.93
CA VAL A 106 2.68 -1.47 1.80
C VAL A 106 3.12 -0.34 2.74
N ASN A 107 2.31 0.70 2.91
CA ASN A 107 2.57 1.76 3.87
C ASN A 107 2.58 1.25 5.31
N LEU A 108 1.61 0.42 5.67
CA LEU A 108 1.51 -0.20 6.97
C LEU A 108 2.70 -1.13 7.24
N TRP A 109 3.18 -1.86 6.23
CA TRP A 109 4.37 -2.70 6.35
C TRP A 109 5.61 -1.89 6.71
N GLY A 110 5.86 -0.79 6.00
CA GLY A 110 6.98 0.11 6.32
C GLY A 110 6.87 0.68 7.73
N PHE A 111 5.69 1.18 8.10
CA PHE A 111 5.44 1.74 9.42
C PHE A 111 5.63 0.72 10.55
N LEU A 112 5.04 -0.48 10.42
CA LEU A 112 5.13 -1.52 11.44
C LEU A 112 6.55 -2.05 11.58
N THR A 113 7.29 -2.19 10.48
CA THR A 113 8.70 -2.62 10.55
C THR A 113 9.51 -1.61 11.36
N TYR A 114 9.38 -0.32 11.05
CA TYR A 114 10.02 0.75 11.81
C TYR A 114 9.61 0.76 13.28
N LYS A 115 8.32 0.55 13.57
CA LYS A 115 7.80 0.52 14.95
C LYS A 115 8.29 -0.69 15.75
N PHE A 116 8.47 -1.85 15.11
CA PHE A 116 8.99 -3.04 15.79
C PHE A 116 10.49 -2.94 16.03
N ASP A 117 11.22 -2.33 15.10
CA ASP A 117 12.67 -2.15 15.19
C ASP A 117 13.07 -1.10 16.25
N THR A 118 12.31 -0.01 16.38
CA THR A 118 12.58 1.08 17.34
C THR A 118 12.07 0.83 18.77
N ARG A 119 11.41 -0.30 19.03
CA ARG A 119 10.86 -0.66 20.36
C ARG A 119 11.82 -1.53 21.19
N TYR A 120 13.05 -1.70 20.73
CA TYR A 120 14.18 -2.26 21.47
C TYR A 120 15.24 -1.18 21.70
#